data_AF-A0A350ULV6-F1
#
_entry.id   AF-A0A350ULV6-F1
#
_cell.length_a   1.000
_cell.length_b   1.000
_cell.length_c   1.000
_cell.angle_alpha   90.00
_cell.angle_beta   90.00
_cell.angle_gamma   90.00
#
_symmetry.space_group_name_H-M   'P 1'
#
loop_
_entity.id
_entity.type
_entity.pdbx_description
1 polymer ?
#
loop_
_entity_poly.entity_id
_entity_poly.type
_entity_poly.pdbx_seq_one_letter_code
_entity_poly.pdbx_strand_id
1 'polypeptide(L)'
;GHSQPQVARNAAALGGRNDKRFRIEHAQIISLPDFQRFLDYSVIASIQSTHATSDMRWAARRVGPDRIAGAYAWQRFLKLGVPVANGSDFPVEEPNPMLGLYAAITRQDLKGEPAGGWMPDQRMTREQALKSWTLDGAYAAFEEKVKGSLEPGKLADFLVLDRDIMTAPATEIAGTKVKMTVLGGRVVHEAQ
;
A
#
# COMPACT_ATOMS: atom_id res chain seq x y z
N GLY A 1 9.97 -18.19 23.88
CA GLY A 1 9.51 -19.16 22.87
C GLY A 1 8.08 -19.59 23.12
N HIS A 2 7.08 -18.79 22.75
CA HIS A 2 5.65 -19.12 22.91
C HIS A 2 4.81 -18.89 21.62
N SER A 3 5.42 -18.67 20.46
CA SER A 3 4.70 -18.32 19.22
C SER A 3 4.36 -19.50 18.30
N GLN A 4 4.97 -20.68 18.48
CA GLN A 4 4.77 -21.81 17.55
C GLN A 4 3.33 -22.41 17.52
N PRO A 5 2.57 -22.50 18.63
CA PRO A 5 1.24 -23.13 18.60
C PRO A 5 0.17 -22.32 17.83
N GLN A 6 0.27 -20.99 17.84
CA GLN A 6 -0.72 -20.11 17.19
C GLN A 6 -0.57 -20.15 15.66
N VAL A 7 0.67 -20.18 15.17
CA VAL A 7 1.00 -20.15 13.74
C VAL A 7 0.56 -21.44 13.04
N ALA A 8 0.70 -22.61 13.69
CA ALA A 8 0.27 -23.89 13.14
C ALA A 8 -1.26 -24.02 13.05
N ARG A 9 -2.00 -23.51 14.03
CA ARG A 9 -3.48 -23.48 14.01
C ARG A 9 -4.03 -22.62 12.87
N ASN A 10 -3.41 -21.48 12.62
CA ASN A 10 -3.85 -20.58 11.56
C ASN A 10 -3.55 -21.17 10.16
N ALA A 11 -2.42 -21.87 9.98
CA ALA A 11 -2.08 -22.54 8.73
C ALA A 11 -3.13 -23.59 8.32
N ALA A 12 -3.63 -24.38 9.27
CA ALA A 12 -4.68 -25.37 9.01
C ALA A 12 -6.01 -24.74 8.57
N ALA A 13 -6.35 -23.55 9.09
CA ALA A 13 -7.56 -22.82 8.70
C ALA A 13 -7.43 -22.14 7.32
N LEU A 14 -6.22 -21.72 6.95
CA LEU A 14 -5.92 -21.13 5.64
C LEU A 14 -5.91 -22.19 4.52
N GLY A 15 -5.43 -23.40 4.82
CA GLY A 15 -5.23 -24.45 3.82
C GLY A 15 -4.01 -24.14 2.95
N GLY A 16 -4.02 -24.57 1.68
CA GLY A 16 -3.02 -24.12 0.69
C GLY A 16 -3.41 -22.80 0.02
N ARG A 17 -2.83 -22.55 -1.16
CA ARG A 17 -3.27 -21.45 -2.03
C ARG A 17 -4.77 -21.51 -2.29
N ASN A 18 -5.40 -20.35 -2.17
CA ASN A 18 -6.85 -20.18 -2.28
C ASN A 18 -7.18 -18.80 -2.88
N ASP A 19 -8.47 -18.56 -3.19
CA ASP A 19 -9.00 -17.24 -3.64
C ASP A 19 -9.92 -16.62 -2.56
N LYS A 20 -9.64 -16.87 -1.28
CA LYS A 20 -10.40 -16.27 -0.16
C LYS A 20 -9.98 -14.83 0.12
N ARG A 21 -8.85 -14.39 -0.47
CA ARG A 21 -8.30 -13.02 -0.40
C ARG A 21 -8.20 -12.49 1.03
N PHE A 22 -7.77 -13.37 1.94
CA PHE A 22 -7.51 -12.96 3.32
C PHE A 22 -6.47 -11.85 3.35
N ARG A 23 -6.71 -10.85 4.19
CA ARG A 23 -5.82 -9.72 4.38
C ARG A 23 -5.24 -9.74 5.78
N ILE A 24 -3.98 -9.36 5.90
CA ILE A 24 -3.45 -8.86 7.16
C ILE A 24 -3.39 -7.34 7.03
N GLU A 25 -4.22 -6.68 7.83
CA GLU A 25 -4.26 -5.23 7.92
C GLU A 25 -2.97 -4.69 8.54
N HIS A 26 -2.55 -3.53 8.05
CA HIS A 26 -1.27 -2.86 8.31
C HIS A 26 -0.03 -3.59 7.80
N ALA A 27 0.12 -4.89 8.09
CA ALA A 27 1.28 -5.70 7.76
C ALA A 27 2.62 -4.96 8.02
N GLN A 28 2.66 -4.19 9.12
CA GLN A 28 3.70 -3.18 9.35
C GLN A 28 5.06 -3.79 9.69
N ILE A 29 5.09 -4.78 10.59
CA ILE A 29 6.33 -5.40 11.08
C ILE A 29 6.22 -6.91 10.89
N ILE A 30 6.96 -7.43 9.91
CA ILE A 30 6.85 -8.84 9.51
C ILE A 30 8.18 -9.53 9.78
N SER A 31 8.14 -10.69 10.44
CA SER A 31 9.35 -11.49 10.59
C SER A 31 9.85 -11.92 9.20
N LEU A 32 11.16 -11.87 8.94
CA LEU A 32 11.71 -12.19 7.62
C LEU A 32 11.26 -13.57 7.07
N PRO A 33 11.19 -14.65 7.87
CA PRO A 33 10.68 -15.94 7.40
C PRO A 33 9.17 -15.95 7.08
N ASP A 34 8.39 -15.00 7.61
CA ASP A 34 6.94 -14.97 7.46
C ASP A 34 6.48 -14.30 6.16
N PHE A 35 7.35 -13.59 5.44
CA PHE A 35 7.03 -13.06 4.11
C PHE A 35 6.59 -14.16 3.13
N GLN A 36 7.26 -15.31 3.16
CA GLN A 36 6.92 -16.45 2.30
C GLN A 36 5.52 -16.99 2.60
N ARG A 37 5.08 -16.93 3.87
CA ARG A 37 3.74 -17.39 4.26
C ARG A 37 2.64 -16.57 3.59
N PHE A 38 2.85 -15.29 3.31
CA PHE A 38 1.86 -14.51 2.57
C PHE A 38 1.60 -15.12 1.18
N LEU A 39 2.65 -15.56 0.50
CA LEU A 39 2.53 -16.21 -0.80
C LEU A 39 1.94 -17.63 -0.70
N ASP A 40 2.38 -18.42 0.28
CA ASP A 40 1.97 -19.82 0.43
C ASP A 40 0.46 -19.94 0.72
N TYR A 41 -0.08 -18.96 1.45
CA TYR A 41 -1.47 -18.96 1.93
C TYR A 41 -2.39 -17.97 1.19
N SER A 42 -1.91 -17.34 0.11
CA SER A 42 -2.64 -16.30 -0.65
C SER A 42 -3.11 -15.13 0.24
N VAL A 43 -2.30 -14.73 1.23
CA VAL A 43 -2.61 -13.60 2.11
C VAL A 43 -2.13 -12.32 1.45
N ILE A 44 -3.02 -11.34 1.36
CA ILE A 44 -2.75 -10.00 0.85
C ILE A 44 -2.18 -9.14 1.97
N ALA A 45 -1.13 -8.39 1.66
CA ALA A 45 -0.62 -7.36 2.56
C ALA A 45 -1.44 -6.08 2.38
N SER A 46 -2.26 -5.73 3.37
CA SER A 46 -2.94 -4.44 3.40
C SER A 46 -2.07 -3.46 4.20
N ILE A 47 -1.62 -2.38 3.57
CA ILE A 47 -0.62 -1.46 4.12
C ILE A 47 -1.13 -0.02 4.14
N GLN A 48 -0.44 0.83 4.89
CA GLN A 48 -0.61 2.27 4.85
C GLN A 48 0.76 2.90 4.66
N SER A 49 1.00 3.50 3.50
CA SER A 49 2.33 4.03 3.19
C SER A 49 2.72 5.24 4.04
N THR A 50 1.75 6.04 4.48
CA THR A 50 1.97 7.17 5.40
C THR A 50 2.48 6.73 6.78
N HIS A 51 2.04 5.57 7.29
CA HIS A 51 2.56 5.02 8.56
C HIS A 51 4.08 4.87 8.53
N ALA A 52 4.68 4.54 7.39
CA ALA A 52 6.13 4.42 7.29
C ALA A 52 6.85 5.74 7.60
N THR A 53 6.34 6.85 7.05
CA THR A 53 6.92 8.19 7.22
C THR A 53 6.56 8.81 8.57
N SER A 54 5.39 8.46 9.12
CA SER A 54 5.00 8.82 10.48
C SER A 54 5.88 8.11 11.52
N ASP A 55 6.16 6.81 11.32
CA ASP A 55 6.84 5.98 12.31
C ASP A 55 8.38 5.96 12.20
N MET A 56 8.96 6.34 11.05
CA MET A 56 10.40 6.17 10.75
C MET A 56 11.33 6.69 11.86
N ARG A 57 10.92 7.74 12.59
CA ARG A 57 11.74 8.40 13.62
C ARG A 57 11.91 7.57 14.90
N TRP A 58 11.01 6.63 15.16
CA TRP A 58 11.01 5.84 16.39
C TRP A 58 10.86 4.33 16.17
N ALA A 59 10.51 3.88 14.96
CA ALA A 59 10.29 2.47 14.66
C ALA A 59 11.48 1.60 15.11
N ALA A 60 12.71 1.96 14.74
CA ALA A 60 13.91 1.22 15.12
C ALA A 60 14.10 1.12 16.65
N ARG A 61 13.80 2.20 17.40
CA ARG A 61 13.86 2.21 18.86
C ARG A 61 12.81 1.30 19.49
N ARG A 62 11.63 1.17 18.87
CA ARG A 62 10.52 0.34 19.38
C ARG A 62 10.72 -1.14 19.09
N VAL A 63 11.17 -1.50 17.89
CA VAL A 63 11.28 -2.90 17.46
C VAL A 63 12.69 -3.46 17.56
N GLY A 64 13.71 -2.61 17.69
CA GLY A 64 15.11 -3.04 17.77
C GLY A 64 15.73 -3.37 16.40
N PRO A 65 17.06 -3.54 16.36
CA PRO A 65 17.84 -3.64 15.12
C PRO A 65 17.53 -4.89 14.29
N ASP A 66 17.06 -5.97 14.92
CA ASP A 66 16.79 -7.23 14.18
C ASP A 66 15.42 -7.19 13.48
N ARG A 67 14.40 -6.63 14.15
CA ARG A 67 13.01 -6.63 13.64
C ARG A 67 12.74 -5.50 12.65
N ILE A 68 13.54 -4.44 12.68
CA ILE A 68 13.38 -3.29 11.78
C ILE A 68 13.57 -3.69 10.31
N ALA A 69 14.33 -4.75 10.02
CA ALA A 69 14.53 -5.28 8.66
C ALA A 69 13.25 -5.77 7.98
N GLY A 70 12.21 -6.09 8.77
CA GLY A 70 10.89 -6.48 8.30
C GLY A 70 9.83 -5.39 8.39
N ALA A 71 10.21 -4.18 8.81
CA ALA A 71 9.30 -3.05 8.98
C ALA A 71 9.03 -2.36 7.63
N TYR A 72 7.75 -2.21 7.27
CA TYR A 72 7.30 -1.53 6.03
C TYR A 72 8.04 -2.00 4.77
N ALA A 73 8.46 -3.26 4.75
CA ALA A 73 9.34 -3.82 3.73
C ALA A 73 8.53 -4.32 2.52
N TRP A 74 7.79 -3.40 1.89
CA TRP A 74 6.82 -3.71 0.85
C TRP A 74 7.43 -4.30 -0.42
N GLN A 75 8.68 -3.95 -0.75
CA GLN A 75 9.38 -4.56 -1.88
C GLN A 75 9.59 -6.07 -1.69
N ARG A 76 9.68 -6.55 -0.45
CA ARG A 76 9.76 -7.99 -0.19
C ARG A 76 8.46 -8.69 -0.59
N PHE A 77 7.29 -8.12 -0.29
CA PHE A 77 6.00 -8.64 -0.75
C PHE A 77 5.90 -8.61 -2.28
N LEU A 78 6.17 -7.45 -2.89
CA LEU A 78 6.06 -7.28 -4.33
C LEU A 78 6.97 -8.23 -5.11
N LYS A 79 8.22 -8.43 -4.66
CA LYS A 79 9.17 -9.37 -5.29
C LYS A 79 8.75 -10.83 -5.18
N LEU A 80 7.97 -11.19 -4.16
CA LEU A 80 7.38 -12.53 -4.02
C LEU A 80 6.11 -12.70 -4.86
N GLY A 81 5.60 -11.64 -5.48
CA GLY A 81 4.31 -11.66 -6.18
C GLY A 81 3.11 -11.62 -5.24
N VAL A 82 3.30 -11.20 -3.98
CA VAL A 82 2.21 -10.99 -3.02
C VAL A 82 1.52 -9.66 -3.37
N PRO A 83 0.19 -9.64 -3.58
CA PRO A 83 -0.55 -8.39 -3.78
C PRO A 83 -0.44 -7.47 -2.57
N VAL A 84 -0.27 -6.17 -2.82
CA VAL A 84 -0.19 -5.14 -1.79
C VAL A 84 -1.35 -4.16 -2.00
N ALA A 85 -2.34 -4.20 -1.11
CA ALA A 85 -3.45 -3.24 -1.10
C ALA A 85 -3.08 -2.08 -0.18
N ASN A 86 -3.14 -0.85 -0.67
CA ASN A 86 -2.80 0.34 0.12
C ASN A 86 -4.06 1.06 0.59
N GLY A 87 -3.95 1.78 1.70
CA GLY A 87 -5.03 2.56 2.29
C GLY A 87 -4.48 3.65 3.21
N SER A 88 -5.36 4.57 3.63
CA SER A 88 -4.95 5.64 4.54
C SER A 88 -5.04 5.24 6.01
N ASP A 89 -5.96 4.35 6.39
CA ASP A 89 -6.35 4.15 7.81
C ASP A 89 -6.93 5.42 8.44
N PHE A 90 -7.68 6.20 7.67
CA PHE A 90 -8.46 7.32 8.18
C PHE A 90 -9.44 6.86 9.28
N PRO A 91 -9.54 7.56 10.43
CA PRO A 91 -9.02 8.91 10.70
C PRO A 91 -7.65 8.97 11.39
N VAL A 92 -6.90 7.87 11.48
CA VAL A 92 -5.55 7.87 12.08
C VAL A 92 -4.59 8.72 11.25
N GLU A 93 -4.67 8.61 9.93
CA GLU A 93 -3.94 9.43 8.96
C GLU A 93 -4.92 10.18 8.04
N GLU A 94 -4.38 11.16 7.31
CA GLU A 94 -5.13 11.92 6.32
C GLU A 94 -5.66 11.03 5.17
N PRO A 95 -6.90 11.23 4.69
CA PRO A 95 -7.50 10.38 3.68
C PRO A 95 -6.98 10.65 2.26
N ASN A 96 -6.15 11.68 2.08
CA ASN A 96 -5.64 12.08 0.76
C ASN A 96 -4.64 11.04 0.20
N PRO A 97 -4.99 10.30 -0.87
CA PRO A 97 -4.12 9.25 -1.41
C PRO A 97 -2.82 9.79 -2.01
N MET A 98 -2.75 11.08 -2.36
CA MET A 98 -1.51 11.69 -2.87
C MET A 98 -0.40 11.70 -1.82
N LEU A 99 -0.76 11.79 -0.53
CA LEU A 99 0.18 11.67 0.59
C LEU A 99 0.72 10.25 0.68
N GLY A 100 -0.17 9.26 0.53
CA GLY A 100 0.20 7.85 0.47
C GLY A 100 1.10 7.50 -0.71
N LEU A 101 0.78 8.00 -1.91
CA LEU A 101 1.63 7.83 -3.10
C LEU A 101 3.01 8.45 -2.90
N TYR A 102 3.06 9.69 -2.39
CA TYR A 102 4.30 10.36 -2.05
C TYR A 102 5.14 9.52 -1.08
N ALA A 103 4.57 9.13 0.06
CA ALA A 103 5.26 8.31 1.05
C ALA A 103 5.72 6.95 0.49
N ALA A 104 4.94 6.33 -0.41
CA ALA A 104 5.30 5.05 -1.03
C ALA A 104 6.52 5.14 -1.95
N ILE A 105 6.60 6.22 -2.73
CA ILE A 105 7.62 6.44 -3.75
C ILE A 105 8.89 7.04 -3.16
N THR A 106 8.76 8.03 -2.29
CA THR A 106 9.91 8.77 -1.73
C THR A 106 10.42 8.15 -0.43
N ARG A 107 9.50 7.58 0.38
CA ARG A 107 9.74 7.21 1.79
C ARG A 107 10.27 8.38 2.62
N GLN A 108 9.78 9.58 2.32
CA GLN A 108 10.11 10.82 3.01
C GLN A 108 8.84 11.41 3.61
N ASP A 109 8.98 12.12 4.73
CA ASP A 109 7.92 12.99 5.24
C ASP A 109 7.73 14.21 4.33
N LEU A 110 6.69 15.01 4.58
CA LEU A 110 6.37 16.19 3.76
C LEU A 110 7.43 17.30 3.81
N LYS A 111 8.45 17.18 4.66
CA LYS A 111 9.62 18.07 4.68
C LYS A 111 10.77 17.54 3.81
N GLY A 112 10.59 16.38 3.16
CA GLY A 112 11.62 15.72 2.36
C GLY A 112 12.61 14.92 3.19
N GLU A 113 12.32 14.65 4.47
CA GLU A 113 13.24 13.93 5.37
C GLU A 113 12.85 12.45 5.55
N PRO A 114 13.82 11.54 5.77
CA PRO A 114 15.24 11.77 5.63
C PRO A 114 15.63 11.96 4.15
N ALA A 115 16.70 12.72 3.89
CA ALA A 115 17.30 12.77 2.56
C ALA A 115 17.58 11.35 2.04
N GLY A 116 17.14 11.04 0.82
CA GLY A 116 17.29 9.71 0.24
C GLY A 116 16.22 8.69 0.67
N GLY A 117 15.31 9.03 1.59
CA GLY A 117 14.18 8.20 2.01
C GLY A 117 14.55 7.15 3.05
N TRP A 118 13.62 6.87 3.96
CA TRP A 118 13.80 5.86 5.00
C TRP A 118 13.64 4.45 4.40
N MET A 119 14.67 3.60 4.51
CA MET A 119 14.76 2.29 3.84
C MET A 119 14.56 2.41 2.33
N PRO A 120 15.50 3.05 1.61
CA PRO A 120 15.32 3.41 0.20
C PRO A 120 15.13 2.20 -0.73
N ASP A 121 15.65 1.03 -0.35
CA ASP A 121 15.46 -0.25 -1.04
C ASP A 121 14.01 -0.78 -0.98
N GLN A 122 13.17 -0.19 -0.12
CA GLN A 122 11.75 -0.49 0.04
C GLN A 122 10.84 0.55 -0.64
N ARG A 123 11.39 1.50 -1.42
CA ARG A 123 10.62 2.42 -2.25
C ARG A 123 9.83 1.67 -3.31
N MET A 124 8.59 2.07 -3.57
CA MET A 124 7.81 1.58 -4.71
C MET A 124 8.13 2.39 -5.96
N THR A 125 8.06 1.75 -7.14
CA THR A 125 7.92 2.50 -8.39
C THR A 125 6.56 3.20 -8.43
N ARG A 126 6.38 4.16 -9.35
CA ARG A 126 5.11 4.86 -9.51
C ARG A 126 3.98 3.90 -9.89
N GLU A 127 4.27 2.94 -10.75
CA GLU A 127 3.32 1.91 -11.20
C GLU A 127 2.93 0.99 -10.04
N GLN A 128 3.90 0.55 -9.25
CA GLN A 128 3.65 -0.27 -8.06
C GLN A 128 2.77 0.48 -7.04
N ALA A 129 3.10 1.75 -6.79
CA ALA A 129 2.33 2.60 -5.89
C ALA A 129 0.90 2.81 -6.41
N LEU A 130 0.73 3.21 -7.67
CA LEU A 130 -0.59 3.42 -8.27
C LEU A 130 -1.43 2.14 -8.28
N LYS A 131 -0.83 1.01 -8.64
CA LYS A 131 -1.48 -0.31 -8.63
C LYS A 131 -1.96 -0.68 -7.22
N SER A 132 -1.16 -0.38 -6.19
CA SER A 132 -1.51 -0.68 -4.79
C SER A 132 -2.75 0.07 -4.30
N TRP A 133 -2.98 1.30 -4.81
CA TRP A 133 -4.14 2.15 -4.49
C TRP A 133 -5.35 1.90 -5.38
N THR A 134 -5.21 1.14 -6.46
CA THR A 134 -6.26 0.93 -7.47
C THR A 134 -6.56 -0.55 -7.65
N LEU A 135 -5.87 -1.22 -8.58
CA LEU A 135 -6.10 -2.62 -8.94
C LEU A 135 -5.96 -3.58 -7.76
N ASP A 136 -4.96 -3.42 -6.89
CA ASP A 136 -4.76 -4.36 -5.77
C ASP A 136 -5.78 -4.15 -4.64
N GLY A 137 -6.25 -2.92 -4.44
CA GLY A 137 -7.39 -2.63 -3.57
C GLY A 137 -8.68 -3.26 -4.09
N ALA A 138 -8.96 -3.10 -5.39
CA ALA A 138 -10.11 -3.73 -6.04
C ALA A 138 -10.02 -5.26 -6.02
N TYR A 139 -8.85 -5.82 -6.29
CA TYR A 139 -8.59 -7.26 -6.16
C TYR A 139 -8.86 -7.73 -4.74
N ALA A 140 -8.33 -7.06 -3.72
CA ALA A 140 -8.60 -7.46 -2.35
C ALA A 140 -10.10 -7.40 -1.97
N ALA A 141 -10.90 -6.60 -2.68
CA ALA A 141 -12.33 -6.44 -2.45
C ALA A 141 -13.23 -7.34 -3.34
N PHE A 142 -12.68 -8.18 -4.22
CA PHE A 142 -13.45 -8.94 -5.23
C PHE A 142 -14.11 -8.07 -6.31
N GLU A 143 -13.53 -6.90 -6.58
CA GLU A 143 -14.11 -5.89 -7.48
C GLU A 143 -13.22 -5.57 -8.69
N GLU A 144 -12.13 -6.30 -8.92
CA GLU A 144 -11.18 -6.07 -10.02
C GLU A 144 -11.82 -6.19 -11.43
N LYS A 145 -12.95 -6.89 -11.54
CA LYS A 145 -13.76 -6.99 -12.76
C LYS A 145 -14.76 -5.84 -12.93
N VAL A 146 -14.97 -5.05 -11.87
CA VAL A 146 -15.95 -3.97 -11.80
C VAL A 146 -15.28 -2.60 -11.78
N LYS A 147 -14.13 -2.46 -11.10
CA LYS A 147 -13.40 -1.20 -10.95
C LYS A 147 -11.90 -1.44 -10.71
N GLY A 148 -11.16 -0.35 -10.48
CA GLY A 148 -9.71 -0.37 -10.21
C GLY A 148 -8.83 -0.11 -11.42
N SER A 149 -9.39 -0.11 -12.64
CA SER A 149 -8.73 0.36 -13.86
C SER A 149 -9.74 0.94 -14.86
N LEU A 150 -9.24 1.74 -15.80
CA LEU A 150 -10.02 2.29 -16.90
C LEU A 150 -9.94 1.35 -18.11
N GLU A 151 -10.87 0.42 -18.16
CA GLU A 151 -11.02 -0.59 -19.22
C GLU A 151 -12.50 -0.69 -19.64
N PRO A 152 -12.79 -0.94 -20.94
CA PRO A 152 -14.15 -1.19 -21.37
C PRO A 152 -14.84 -2.30 -20.55
N GLY A 153 -16.05 -2.02 -20.07
CA GLY A 153 -16.84 -2.93 -19.23
C GLY A 153 -16.73 -2.70 -17.72
N LYS A 154 -15.82 -1.84 -17.25
CA LYS A 154 -15.71 -1.43 -15.84
C LYS A 154 -16.42 -0.10 -15.59
N LEU A 155 -16.63 0.23 -14.31
CA LEU A 155 -17.11 1.55 -13.89
C LEU A 155 -16.16 2.65 -14.34
N ALA A 156 -16.71 3.74 -14.85
CA ALA A 156 -15.98 4.96 -15.13
C ALA A 156 -15.77 5.76 -13.83
N ASP A 157 -14.94 5.19 -12.95
CA ASP A 157 -14.48 5.79 -11.69
C ASP A 157 -13.05 6.31 -11.87
N PHE A 158 -12.88 7.64 -11.96
CA PHE A 158 -11.56 8.23 -12.13
C PHE A 158 -11.45 9.66 -11.61
N LEU A 159 -10.21 10.08 -11.46
CA LEU A 159 -9.83 11.43 -11.10
C LEU A 159 -9.18 12.11 -12.31
N VAL A 160 -9.50 13.38 -12.51
CA VAL A 160 -8.69 14.28 -13.33
C VAL A 160 -7.79 15.06 -12.38
N LEU A 161 -6.48 14.92 -12.56
CA LEU A 161 -5.47 15.55 -11.71
C LEU A 161 -4.91 16.80 -12.41
N ASP A 162 -4.45 17.77 -11.63
CA ASP A 162 -3.81 18.99 -12.17
C ASP A 162 -2.39 18.76 -12.72
N ARG A 163 -1.84 17.56 -12.52
CA ARG A 163 -0.56 17.11 -13.10
C ARG A 163 -0.51 15.61 -13.26
N ASP A 164 0.39 15.16 -14.12
CA ASP A 164 0.69 13.75 -14.31
C ASP A 164 1.57 13.19 -13.18
N ILE A 165 0.96 12.43 -12.29
CA ILE A 165 1.65 11.76 -11.18
C ILE A 165 2.58 10.63 -11.63
N MET A 166 2.62 10.28 -12.92
CA MET A 166 3.55 9.29 -13.46
C MET A 166 4.89 9.90 -13.89
N THR A 167 4.92 11.20 -14.16
CA THR A 167 6.10 11.86 -14.75
C THR A 167 6.58 13.09 -13.98
N ALA A 168 5.70 13.75 -13.19
CA ALA A 168 6.08 14.92 -12.39
C ALA A 168 7.24 14.62 -11.42
N PRO A 169 7.99 15.64 -10.96
CA PRO A 169 8.95 15.47 -9.87
C PRO A 169 8.31 14.83 -8.63
N ALA A 170 9.01 13.89 -7.97
CA ALA A 170 8.44 13.16 -6.85
C ALA A 170 8.04 14.08 -5.67
N THR A 171 8.75 15.18 -5.49
CA THR A 171 8.48 16.25 -4.52
C THR A 171 7.14 16.96 -4.73
N GLU A 172 6.57 16.89 -5.94
CA GLU A 172 5.31 17.57 -6.27
C GLU A 172 4.08 16.67 -6.13
N ILE A 173 4.25 15.36 -5.92
CA ILE A 173 3.14 14.39 -5.85
C ILE A 173 2.17 14.76 -4.72
N ALA A 174 2.69 15.03 -3.51
CA ALA A 174 1.87 15.28 -2.33
C ALA A 174 0.94 16.49 -2.49
N GLY A 175 1.35 17.48 -3.29
CA GLY A 175 0.56 18.68 -3.58
C GLY A 175 -0.36 18.55 -4.80
N THR A 176 -0.54 17.35 -5.35
CA THR A 176 -1.40 17.12 -6.53
C THR A 176 -2.84 17.41 -6.17
N LYS A 177 -3.54 18.14 -7.02
CA LYS A 177 -4.93 18.52 -6.81
C LYS A 177 -5.84 17.72 -7.72
N VAL A 178 -6.96 17.28 -7.17
CA VAL A 178 -8.05 16.69 -7.95
C VAL A 178 -8.84 17.83 -8.57
N LYS A 179 -8.84 17.92 -9.90
CA LYS A 179 -9.65 18.88 -10.67
C LYS A 179 -11.07 18.38 -10.88
N MET A 180 -11.25 17.07 -11.01
CA MET A 180 -12.56 16.45 -11.20
C MET A 180 -12.57 15.04 -10.62
N THR A 181 -13.70 14.62 -10.06
CA THR A 181 -13.98 13.22 -9.71
C THR A 181 -15.20 12.75 -10.49
N VAL A 182 -15.02 11.64 -11.20
CA VAL A 182 -16.09 10.95 -11.92
C VAL A 182 -16.34 9.63 -11.20
N LEU A 183 -17.61 9.35 -10.87
CA LEU A 183 -18.06 8.12 -10.22
C LEU A 183 -19.21 7.53 -11.04
N GLY A 184 -19.04 6.29 -11.51
CA GLY A 184 -19.99 5.60 -12.38
C GLY A 184 -20.32 6.39 -13.65
N GLY A 185 -19.36 7.15 -14.18
CA GLY A 185 -19.55 8.01 -15.36
C GLY A 185 -20.25 9.35 -15.08
N ARG A 186 -20.50 9.71 -13.82
CA ARG A 186 -21.08 11.01 -13.43
C ARG A 186 -20.04 11.87 -12.72
N VAL A 187 -19.95 13.14 -13.10
CA VAL A 187 -19.14 14.12 -12.36
C VAL A 187 -19.79 14.36 -11.00
N VAL A 188 -19.07 14.00 -9.92
CA VAL A 188 -19.53 14.19 -8.53
C VAL A 188 -18.78 15.29 -7.81
N HIS A 189 -17.64 15.70 -8.34
CA HIS A 189 -16.85 16.83 -7.87
C HIS A 189 -16.13 17.48 -9.05
N GLU A 190 -16.11 18.81 -9.06
CA GLU A 190 -15.35 19.63 -10.00
C GLU A 190 -14.79 20.83 -9.24
N ALA A 191 -13.47 20.97 -9.25
CA ALA A 191 -12.80 22.07 -8.58
C ALA A 191 -12.85 23.31 -9.47
N GLN A 192 -13.47 24.38 -8.95
CA GLN A 192 -13.51 25.70 -9.57
C GLN A 192 -12.11 26.21 -9.96
#